data_AF-A0A9X2CRA1-F1
#
_entry.id   AF-A0A9X2CRA1-F1
#
_cell.length_a   1.000
_cell.length_b   1.000
_cell.length_c   1.000
_cell.angle_alpha   90.00
_cell.angle_beta   90.00
_cell.angle_gamma   90.00
#
_symmetry.space_group_name_H-M   'P 1'
#
loop_
_entity.id
_entity.type
_entity.pdbx_description
1 polymer ?
#
loop_
_entity_poly.entity_id
_entity_poly.type
_entity_poly.pdbx_seq_one_letter_code
_entity_poly.pdbx_strand_id
1 'polypeptide(L)' 'MNMAKPDNRKNNVERLQQMKDNTQHNIEAAEETLQSDLQEEQRKAIKEKNRRRAESIKAFDAEIADEMEARKSGYKNQ' A
#
# COMPACT_ATOMS: atom_id res chain seq x y z
N MET A 1 -5.98 -15.96 26.51
CA MET A 1 -6.39 -14.67 25.92
C MET A 1 -5.14 -13.99 25.38
N ASN A 2 -4.99 -13.88 24.06
CA ASN A 2 -3.83 -13.22 23.46
C ASN A 2 -4.03 -11.71 23.55
N MET A 3 -3.34 -11.11 24.51
CA MET A 3 -3.25 -9.66 24.69
C MET A 3 -2.46 -9.11 23.49
N ALA A 4 -3.16 -8.69 22.44
CA ALA A 4 -2.55 -7.96 21.33
C ALA A 4 -1.85 -6.74 21.95
N LYS A 5 -0.52 -6.71 21.87
CA LYS A 5 0.29 -5.65 22.48
C LYS A 5 -0.22 -4.30 21.97
N PRO A 6 -0.61 -3.36 22.86
CA PRO A 6 -1.25 -2.10 22.48
C PRO A 6 -0.34 -1.17 21.64
N ASP A 7 0.97 -1.40 21.61
CA ASP A 7 1.96 -0.55 20.93
C ASP A 7 2.16 -0.80 19.43
N ASN A 8 1.64 -1.90 18.85
CA ASN A 8 2.00 -2.25 17.47
C ASN A 8 1.14 -1.59 16.38
N ARG A 9 -0.01 -1.00 16.73
CA ARG A 9 -0.93 -0.47 15.69
C ARG A 9 -0.45 0.82 15.04
N LYS A 10 0.33 1.64 15.77
CA LYS A 10 1.01 2.79 15.17
C LYS A 10 2.04 2.35 14.13
N ASN A 11 2.78 1.29 14.45
CA ASN A 11 3.77 0.73 13.54
C ASN A 11 3.12 0.16 12.27
N ASN A 12 1.93 -0.45 12.37
CA ASN A 12 1.19 -0.95 11.22
C ASN A 12 0.81 0.17 10.24
N VAL A 13 0.21 1.27 10.71
CA VAL A 13 -0.17 2.40 9.84
C VAL A 13 1.06 3.01 9.16
N GLU A 14 2.13 3.28 9.91
CA GLU A 14 3.37 3.84 9.35
C GLU A 14 4.01 2.89 8.32
N ARG A 15 4.02 1.59 8.60
CA ARG A 15 4.52 0.57 7.67
C ARG A 15 3.67 0.48 6.40
N LEU A 16 2.35 0.49 6.53
CA LEU A 16 1.43 0.44 5.40
C LEU A 16 1.55 1.70 4.53
N GLN A 17 1.67 2.87 5.14
CA GLN A 17 1.92 4.12 4.43
C GLN A 17 3.26 4.07 3.67
N GLN A 18 4.34 3.61 4.32
CA GLN A 18 5.64 3.45 3.67
C GLN A 18 5.59 2.45 2.50
N MET A 19 4.86 1.35 2.66
CA MET A 19 4.66 0.37 1.58
C MET A 19 3.87 0.99 0.42
N LYS A 20 2.80 1.74 0.71
CA LYS A 20 2.02 2.49 -0.29
C LYS A 20 2.90 3.47 -1.07
N ASP A 21 3.69 4.28 -0.38
CA ASP A 21 4.57 5.28 -1.01
C ASP A 21 5.63 4.61 -1.89
N ASN A 22 6.23 3.51 -1.40
CA ASN A 22 7.16 2.71 -2.20
C ASN A 22 6.49 2.10 -3.44
N THR A 23 5.26 1.61 -3.32
CA THR A 23 4.50 1.07 -4.45
C THR A 23 4.16 2.16 -5.46
N GLN A 24 3.82 3.37 -5.01
CA GLN A 24 3.56 4.52 -5.86
C GLN A 24 4.80 4.94 -6.66
N HIS A 25 5.95 5.08 -6.00
CA HIS A 25 7.22 5.36 -6.69
C HIS A 25 7.59 4.25 -7.70
N ASN A 26 7.31 2.97 -7.36
CA ASN A 26 7.50 1.87 -8.30
C ASN A 26 6.58 1.91 -9.53
N ILE A 27 5.39 2.51 -9.41
CA ILE A 27 4.49 2.76 -10.55
C ILE A 27 5.09 3.86 -11.42
N GLU A 28 5.47 4.99 -10.82
CA GLU A 28 6.04 6.16 -11.51
C GLU A 28 7.31 5.80 -12.28
N ALA A 29 8.26 5.10 -11.65
CA ALA A 29 9.49 4.65 -12.31
C ALA A 29 9.20 3.67 -13.46
N ALA A 30 8.15 2.84 -13.32
CA ALA A 30 7.73 1.94 -14.39
C ALA A 30 7.03 2.68 -15.54
N GLU A 31 6.31 3.77 -15.25
CA GLU A 31 5.72 4.66 -16.26
C GLU A 31 6.79 5.46 -17.02
N GLU A 32 7.86 5.89 -16.34
CA GLU A 32 9.04 6.45 -16.99
C GLU A 32 9.67 5.43 -17.94
N THR A 33 9.78 4.16 -17.50
CA THR A 33 10.31 3.07 -18.34
C THR A 33 9.46 2.85 -19.59
N LEU A 34 8.14 3.08 -19.53
CA LEU A 34 7.25 2.99 -20.69
C LEU A 34 7.51 4.07 -21.75
N GLN A 35 8.23 5.15 -21.44
CA GLN A 35 8.61 6.17 -22.43
C GLN A 35 9.78 5.73 -23.31
N SER A 36 10.55 4.75 -22.86
CA SER A 36 11.67 4.18 -23.61
C SER A 36 11.21 3.30 -24.78
N ASP A 37 12.15 2.97 -25.66
CA ASP A 37 11.89 1.98 -26.72
C ASP A 37 11.90 0.56 -26.13
N LEU A 38 10.70 -0.01 -26.04
CA LEU A 38 10.43 -1.32 -25.46
C LEU A 38 9.62 -2.16 -26.44
N GLN A 39 9.87 -3.47 -26.40
CA GLN A 39 9.02 -4.44 -27.09
C GLN A 39 7.59 -4.42 -26.53
N GLU A 40 6.61 -4.75 -27.37
CA GLU A 40 5.20 -4.71 -26.99
C GLU A 40 4.88 -5.60 -25.78
N GLU A 41 5.49 -6.80 -25.72
CA GLU A 41 5.38 -7.74 -24.60
C GLU A 41 5.83 -7.08 -23.27
N GLN A 42 6.96 -6.38 -23.29
CA GLN A 42 7.50 -5.69 -22.12
C GLN A 42 6.58 -4.55 -21.69
N ARG A 43 6.05 -3.77 -22.64
CA ARG A 43 5.07 -2.70 -22.34
C ARG A 43 3.81 -3.26 -21.70
N LYS A 44 3.27 -4.38 -22.22
CA LYS A 44 2.09 -5.05 -21.65
C LYS A 44 2.37 -5.56 -20.22
N ALA A 45 3.52 -6.21 -20.02
CA ALA A 45 3.91 -6.72 -18.71
C ALA A 45 4.05 -5.60 -17.66
N ILE A 46 4.64 -4.46 -18.04
CA ILE A 46 4.77 -3.29 -17.15
C ILE A 46 3.39 -2.74 -16.79
N LYS A 47 2.50 -2.55 -17.78
CA LYS A 47 1.13 -2.04 -17.55
C LYS A 47 0.32 -2.96 -16.64
N GLU A 48 0.39 -4.27 -16.85
CA GLU A 48 -0.31 -5.25 -15.99
C GLU A 48 0.27 -5.29 -14.57
N LYS A 49 1.59 -5.12 -14.42
CA LYS A 49 2.21 -4.99 -13.10
C LYS A 49 1.76 -3.71 -12.39
N ASN A 50 1.67 -2.58 -13.09
CA ASN A 50 1.16 -1.33 -12.53
C ASN A 50 -0.33 -1.43 -12.16
N ARG A 51 -1.15 -2.12 -12.96
CA ARG A 51 -2.55 -2.40 -12.62
C ARG A 51 -2.69 -3.14 -11.28
N ARG A 52 -1.90 -4.20 -11.08
CA ARG A 52 -1.89 -4.97 -9.81
C ARG A 52 -1.35 -4.14 -8.64
N ARG A 53 -0.34 -3.30 -8.86
CA ARG A 53 0.18 -2.37 -7.83
C ARG A 53 -0.89 -1.36 -7.39
N ALA A 54 -1.70 -0.84 -8.32
CA ALA A 54 -2.82 0.04 -7.99
C ALA A 54 -3.90 -0.68 -7.16
N GLU A 55 -4.15 -1.97 -7.42
CA GLU A 55 -5.02 -2.80 -6.57
C GLU A 55 -4.42 -2.98 -5.15
N SER A 56 -3.10 -3.21 -5.04
CA SER A 56 -2.42 -3.28 -3.74
C SER A 56 -2.51 -1.97 -2.95
N ILE A 57 -2.37 -0.81 -3.62
CA ILE A 57 -2.52 0.50 -2.97
C ILE A 57 -3.93 0.65 -2.36
N LYS A 58 -4.98 0.24 -3.09
CA LYS A 58 -6.36 0.28 -2.58
C LYS A 58 -6.53 -0.62 -1.35
N ALA A 59 -5.89 -1.79 -1.34
CA ALA A 59 -5.91 -2.67 -0.18
C ALA A 59 -5.19 -2.03 1.03
N PHE A 60 -4.04 -1.40 0.82
CA PHE A 60 -3.35 -0.66 1.88
C PHE A 60 -4.20 0.48 2.44
N ASP A 61 -4.91 1.22 1.58
CA ASP A 61 -5.81 2.30 2.01
C ASP A 61 -6.96 1.79 2.88
N ALA A 62 -7.54 0.64 2.53
CA ALA A 62 -8.56 -0.01 3.34
C ALA A 62 -8.00 -0.43 4.71
N GLU A 63 -6.83 -1.08 4.74
CA GLU A 63 -6.19 -1.51 6.00
C GLU A 63 -5.80 -0.32 6.89
N ILE A 64 -5.29 0.77 6.30
CA ILE A 64 -4.97 2.00 7.03
C ILE A 64 -6.24 2.60 7.65
N ALA A 65 -7.35 2.64 6.90
CA ALA A 65 -8.62 3.14 7.41
C ALA A 65 -9.12 2.28 8.58
N ASP A 66 -9.13 0.96 8.44
CA ASP A 66 -9.53 0.03 9.49
C ASP A 66 -8.68 0.18 10.76
N GLU A 67 -7.36 0.31 10.62
CA GLU A 67 -6.45 0.52 11.76
C GLU A 67 -6.68 1.87 12.45
N MET A 68 -6.97 2.92 11.69
CA MET A 68 -7.33 4.24 12.24
C MET A 68 -8.67 4.21 12.98
N GLU A 69 -9.67 3.50 12.46
CA GLU A 69 -10.97 3.32 13.12
C GLU A 69 -10.82 2.49 14.39
N ALA A 70 -10.06 1.40 14.33
CA ALA A 70 -9.77 0.56 15.48
C ALA A 70 -9.02 1.33 16.60
N ARG A 71 -8.21 2.34 16.23
CA ARG A 71 -7.57 3.27 17.18
C ARG A 71 -8.57 4.22 17.83
N LYS A 72 -9.51 4.80 17.07
CA LYS A 72 -10.55 5.69 17.60
C LYS A 72 -11.52 4.94 18.52
N SER A 73 -11.93 3.74 18.11
CA SER A 73 -12.86 2.90 18.89
C SER A 73 -12.19 2.29 20.13
N GLY A 74 -10.89 1.94 20.05
CA GLY A 74 -10.11 1.54 21.22
C GLY A 74 -9.91 2.65 22.27
N TYR A 75 -10.02 3.92 21.85
CA TYR A 75 -9.99 5.09 22.74
C TYR A 75 -11.29 5.32 23.52
N LYS A 76 -12.43 4.78 23.05
CA LYS A 76 -13.75 4.98 23.69
C LYS A 76 -14.03 4.06 24.88
N ASN A 77 -13.16 3.08 25.13
CA ASN A 77 -13.29 2.12 26.23
C ASN A 77 -12.21 2.29 27.32
N GLN A 78 -11.64 3.50 27.46
CA GLN A 78 -10.79 3.89 28.59
C GLN A 78 -11.42 5.04 29.37
#